data_AF-A0A6A6YK68-F1
#
_entry.id   AF-A0A6A6YK68-F1
#
_cell.length_a   1.000
_cell.length_b   1.000
_cell.length_c   1.000
_cell.angle_alpha   90.00
_cell.angle_beta   90.00
_cell.angle_gamma   90.00
#
_symmetry.space_group_name_H-M   'P 1'
#
loop_
_entity.id
_entity.type
_entity.pdbx_description
1 polymer ?
#
loop_
_entity_poly.entity_id
_entity_poly.type
_entity_poly.pdbx_seq_one_letter_code
_entity_poly.pdbx_strand_id
1 'polypeptide(L)'
;MLPHIINAVIITSASSSANAFLKQAPLIFLKCTSRGIPIYGIAFTTMWSGLAYMSVSAGASEVFSWFLTLGTIAALFTWCSITIAYLRFRQALAKQGVDRNTLVFKSKFQPYIAWFALCYFAMIILFSGWEVFTKGNWSVQGFITYYLGIPVYFGFKAALDATIWPE
;
A
#
# COMPACT_ATOMS: atom_id res chain seq x y z
N MET A 1 -15.87 2.33 23.23
CA MET A 1 -14.53 2.88 22.91
C MET A 1 -13.41 1.85 23.09
N LEU A 2 -13.27 1.18 24.26
CA LEU A 2 -12.21 0.19 24.52
C LEU A 2 -12.06 -0.98 23.49
N PRO A 3 -13.14 -1.66 23.06
CA PRO A 3 -12.98 -2.86 22.23
C PRO A 3 -12.48 -2.56 20.80
N HIS A 4 -12.80 -1.41 20.23
CA HIS A 4 -12.28 -1.02 18.91
C HIS A 4 -10.79 -0.68 18.94
N ILE A 5 -10.32 -0.08 20.04
CA ILE A 5 -8.89 0.22 20.24
C ILE A 5 -8.12 -1.09 20.38
N ILE A 6 -8.62 -2.03 21.19
CA ILE A 6 -7.99 -3.34 21.38
C ILE A 6 -7.95 -4.12 20.06
N ASN A 7 -9.06 -4.17 19.31
CA ASN A 7 -9.10 -4.85 18.02
C ASN A 7 -8.16 -4.21 16.99
N ALA A 8 -8.07 -2.88 16.96
CA ALA A 8 -7.11 -2.18 16.10
C ALA A 8 -5.66 -2.54 16.45
N VAL A 9 -5.31 -2.60 17.74
CA VAL A 9 -3.97 -3.00 18.21
C VAL A 9 -3.66 -4.45 17.83
N ILE A 10 -4.63 -5.37 17.97
CA ILE A 10 -4.45 -6.77 17.60
C ILE A 10 -4.23 -6.91 16.07
N ILE A 11 -5.02 -6.25 15.24
CA ILE A 11 -4.91 -6.35 13.78
C ILE A 11 -3.58 -5.75 13.27
N THR A 12 -3.18 -4.60 13.83
CA THR A 12 -1.92 -3.94 13.45
C THR A 12 -0.69 -4.73 13.90
N SER A 13 -0.71 -5.28 15.12
CA SER A 13 0.38 -6.14 15.60
C SER A 13 0.47 -7.46 14.84
N ALA A 14 -0.65 -8.11 14.53
CA ALA A 14 -0.70 -9.33 13.72
C ALA A 14 -0.17 -9.09 12.29
N SER A 15 -0.52 -7.95 11.68
CA SER A 15 -0.02 -7.58 10.36
C SER A 15 1.50 -7.31 10.38
N SER A 16 1.98 -6.62 11.42
CA SER A 16 3.42 -6.36 11.58
C SER A 16 4.24 -7.62 11.82
N SER A 17 3.74 -8.55 12.64
CA SER A 17 4.42 -9.80 12.92
C SER A 17 4.46 -10.71 11.70
N ALA A 18 3.36 -10.80 10.94
CA ALA A 18 3.32 -11.55 9.68
C ALA A 18 4.42 -11.09 8.70
N ASN A 19 4.62 -9.78 8.53
CA ASN A 19 5.67 -9.24 7.65
C ASN A 19 7.09 -9.57 8.14
N ALA A 20 7.30 -9.59 9.47
CA ALA A 20 8.57 -9.99 10.06
C ALA A 20 8.87 -11.48 9.88
N PHE A 21 7.86 -12.35 10.05
CA PHE A 21 7.99 -13.80 9.85
C PHE A 21 8.24 -14.18 8.39
N LEU A 22 7.64 -13.45 7.44
CA LEU A 22 7.84 -13.67 6.00
C LEU A 22 9.21 -13.19 5.49
N LYS A 23 10.10 -12.67 6.36
CA LYS A 23 11.40 -12.08 6.00
C LYS A 23 11.31 -10.99 4.91
N GLN A 24 10.14 -10.36 4.79
CA GLN A 24 9.92 -9.28 3.83
C GLN A 24 10.47 -7.93 4.34
N ALA A 25 10.83 -7.85 5.63
CA ALA A 25 11.50 -6.72 6.24
C ALA A 25 13.04 -6.92 6.28
N PRO A 26 13.85 -5.86 6.04
CA PRO A 26 15.31 -5.93 6.17
C PRO A 26 15.74 -6.49 7.54
N LEU A 27 16.77 -7.35 7.55
CA LEU A 27 17.24 -8.05 8.76
C LEU A 27 17.60 -7.11 9.93
N ILE A 28 17.88 -5.84 9.63
CA ILE A 28 18.18 -4.79 10.62
C ILE A 28 17.00 -4.57 11.58
N PHE A 29 15.76 -4.69 11.09
CA PHE A 29 14.54 -4.50 11.90
C PHE A 29 14.21 -5.69 12.82
N LEU A 30 14.87 -6.83 12.63
CA LEU A 30 14.73 -7.99 13.53
C LEU A 30 15.59 -7.86 14.80
N LYS A 31 16.46 -6.84 14.88
CA LYS A 31 17.36 -6.65 16.02
C LYS A 31 16.60 -6.01 17.19
N CYS A 32 16.30 -6.84 18.19
CA CYS A 32 15.67 -6.43 19.44
C CYS A 32 16.68 -6.34 20.59
N THR A 33 16.38 -5.53 21.61
CA THR A 33 17.11 -5.54 22.88
C THR A 33 16.83 -6.83 23.66
N SER A 34 17.59 -7.06 24.74
CA SER A 34 17.37 -8.17 25.68
C SER A 34 15.97 -8.18 26.31
N ARG A 35 15.21 -7.08 26.21
CA ARG A 35 13.82 -6.95 26.67
C ARG A 35 12.79 -7.10 25.53
N GLY A 36 13.20 -7.50 24.33
CA GLY A 36 12.32 -7.69 23.17
C GLY A 36 11.92 -6.40 22.45
N ILE A 37 12.58 -5.26 22.73
CA ILE A 37 12.21 -3.96 22.16
C ILE A 37 12.95 -3.74 20.83
N PRO A 38 12.26 -3.53 19.69
CA PRO A 38 12.88 -3.30 18.39
C PRO A 38 13.32 -1.84 18.24
N ILE A 39 14.53 -1.49 18.72
CA ILE A 39 15.02 -0.10 18.72
C ILE A 39 15.03 0.50 17.31
N TYR A 40 15.49 -0.24 16.29
CA TYR A 40 15.55 0.27 14.92
C TYR A 40 14.16 0.53 14.34
N GLY A 41 13.17 -0.29 14.70
CA GLY A 41 11.77 -0.06 14.32
C GLY A 41 11.21 1.21 14.95
N ILE A 42 11.46 1.43 16.24
CA ILE A 42 11.02 2.62 16.97
C ILE A 42 11.71 3.88 16.43
N ALA A 43 13.02 3.83 16.18
CA ALA A 43 13.75 4.95 15.62
C ALA A 43 13.22 5.33 14.23
N PHE A 44 12.91 4.33 13.39
CA PHE A 44 12.34 4.56 12.07
C PHE A 44 10.93 5.18 12.12
N THR A 45 10.04 4.68 12.97
CA THR A 45 8.69 5.26 13.10
C THR A 45 8.73 6.65 13.73
N THR A 46 9.65 6.89 14.67
CA THR A 46 9.84 8.21 15.30
C THR A 46 10.44 9.22 14.31
N MET A 47 11.26 8.79 13.35
CA MET A 47 11.75 9.69 12.29
C MET A 47 10.60 10.35 11.54
N TRP A 48 9.52 9.61 11.26
CA TRP A 48 8.34 10.15 10.57
C TRP A 48 7.53 11.14 11.41
N SER A 49 7.63 11.12 12.74
CA SER A 49 6.98 12.14 13.59
C SER A 49 7.60 13.52 13.42
N GLY A 50 8.87 13.60 12.96
CA GLY A 50 9.52 14.86 12.58
C GLY A 50 8.79 15.60 11.47
N LEU A 51 8.04 14.91 10.61
CA LEU A 51 7.21 15.57 9.58
C LEU A 51 6.07 16.40 10.19
N ALA A 52 5.69 16.18 11.45
CA ALA A 52 4.70 16.99 12.13
C ALA A 52 5.13 18.47 12.24
N TYR A 53 6.45 18.77 12.21
CA TYR A 53 6.95 20.15 12.22
C TYR A 53 6.58 20.95 10.97
N MET A 54 6.20 20.29 9.86
CA MET A 54 5.69 20.97 8.66
C MET A 54 4.41 21.77 8.95
N SER A 55 3.66 21.38 9.98
CA SER A 55 2.46 22.11 10.41
C SER A 55 2.75 23.53 10.90
N VAL A 56 4.00 23.83 11.30
CA VAL A 56 4.41 25.15 11.78
C VAL A 56 4.52 26.16 10.64
N SER A 57 4.93 25.74 9.43
CA SER A 57 5.08 26.64 8.29
C SER A 57 3.83 26.73 7.39
N ALA A 58 3.19 25.59 7.10
CA ALA A 58 2.06 25.51 6.17
C ALA A 58 0.68 25.44 6.87
N GLY A 59 0.65 25.22 8.18
CA GLY A 59 -0.58 25.03 8.94
C GLY A 59 -1.01 23.56 9.00
N ALA A 60 -1.56 23.16 10.15
CA ALA A 60 -1.89 21.76 10.44
C ALA A 60 -2.93 21.15 9.48
N SER A 61 -3.92 21.94 9.04
CA SER A 61 -4.99 21.47 8.15
C SER A 61 -4.48 21.13 6.76
N GLU A 62 -3.54 21.92 6.23
CA GLU A 62 -3.00 21.71 4.88
C GLU A 62 -2.11 20.46 4.85
N VAL A 63 -1.17 20.36 5.81
CA VAL A 63 -0.27 19.21 5.97
C VAL A 63 -1.05 17.91 6.19
N PHE A 64 -2.10 17.95 7.02
CA PHE A 64 -2.98 16.81 7.22
C PHE A 64 -3.64 16.38 5.91
N SER A 65 -4.12 17.33 5.10
CA SER A 65 -4.76 17.06 3.81
C SER A 65 -3.79 16.42 2.81
N TRP A 66 -2.51 16.82 2.81
CA TRP A 66 -1.48 16.17 1.98
C TRP A 66 -1.26 14.71 2.39
N PHE A 67 -1.09 14.44 3.69
CA PHE A 67 -0.89 13.06 4.18
C PHE A 67 -2.12 12.18 3.97
N LEU A 68 -3.31 12.74 4.16
CA LEU A 68 -4.57 12.03 3.90
C LEU A 68 -4.68 11.64 2.42
N THR A 69 -4.34 12.56 1.53
CA THR A 69 -4.35 12.33 0.07
C THR A 69 -3.33 11.27 -0.32
N LEU A 70 -2.09 11.38 0.17
CA LEU A 70 -1.04 10.38 -0.07
C LEU A 70 -1.43 8.99 0.44
N GLY A 71 -1.99 8.90 1.65
CA GLY A 71 -2.46 7.65 2.24
C GLY A 71 -3.60 7.02 1.44
N THR A 72 -4.53 7.83 0.96
CA THR A 72 -5.66 7.37 0.12
C THR A 72 -5.15 6.79 -1.19
N ILE A 73 -4.22 7.47 -1.86
CA ILE A 73 -3.63 7.00 -3.13
C ILE A 73 -2.81 5.72 -2.90
N ALA A 74 -2.04 5.64 -1.82
CA ALA A 74 -1.31 4.42 -1.45
C ALA A 74 -2.25 3.23 -1.20
N ALA A 75 -3.41 3.47 -0.57
CA ALA A 75 -4.42 2.43 -0.39
C ALA A 75 -5.00 1.96 -1.74
N LEU A 76 -5.25 2.86 -2.69
CA LEU A 76 -5.71 2.49 -4.04
C LEU A 76 -4.69 1.62 -4.77
N PHE A 77 -3.39 1.94 -4.68
CA PHE A 77 -2.33 1.07 -5.23
C PHE A 77 -2.30 -0.31 -4.56
N THR A 78 -2.59 -0.38 -3.26
CA THR A 78 -2.70 -1.66 -2.55
C THR A 78 -3.82 -2.51 -3.15
N TRP A 79 -4.98 -1.93 -3.44
CA TRP A 79 -6.07 -2.62 -4.12
C TRP A 79 -5.72 -3.06 -5.54
N CYS A 80 -4.99 -2.23 -6.30
CA CYS A 80 -4.44 -2.64 -7.61
C CYS A 80 -3.55 -3.88 -7.46
N SER A 81 -2.62 -3.90 -6.50
CA SER A 81 -1.77 -5.07 -6.24
C SER A 81 -2.57 -6.33 -5.89
N ILE A 82 -3.61 -6.20 -5.05
CA ILE A 82 -4.47 -7.34 -4.68
C ILE A 82 -5.17 -7.92 -5.91
N THR A 83 -5.73 -7.06 -6.77
CA THR A 83 -6.40 -7.53 -8.01
C THR A 83 -5.43 -8.19 -8.98
N ILE A 84 -4.21 -7.65 -9.15
CA ILE A 84 -3.16 -8.26 -9.99
C ILE A 84 -2.72 -9.61 -9.41
N ALA A 85 -2.47 -9.69 -8.09
CA ALA A 85 -2.11 -10.93 -7.41
C ALA A 85 -3.19 -12.00 -7.59
N TYR A 86 -4.46 -11.61 -7.50
CA TYR A 86 -5.58 -12.51 -7.77
C TYR A 86 -5.61 -13.04 -9.20
N LEU A 87 -5.36 -12.16 -10.19
CA LEU A 87 -5.29 -12.57 -11.60
C LEU A 87 -4.15 -13.57 -11.84
N ARG A 88 -2.97 -13.33 -11.26
CA ARG A 88 -1.83 -14.26 -11.33
C ARG A 88 -2.11 -15.58 -10.61
N PHE A 89 -2.74 -15.54 -9.44
CA PHE A 89 -3.17 -16.75 -8.71
C PHE A 89 -4.10 -17.61 -9.58
N ARG A 90 -5.07 -16.99 -10.26
CA ARG A 90 -5.97 -17.71 -11.18
C ARG A 90 -5.22 -18.32 -12.37
N GLN A 91 -4.25 -17.60 -12.94
CA GLN A 91 -3.41 -18.13 -14.01
C GLN A 91 -2.55 -19.31 -13.52
N ALA A 92 -2.02 -19.25 -12.30
CA ALA A 92 -1.25 -20.33 -11.70
C ALA A 92 -2.10 -21.60 -11.48
N LEU A 93 -3.33 -21.45 -10.96
CA LEU A 93 -4.26 -22.58 -10.81
C LEU A 93 -4.58 -23.25 -12.15
N ALA A 94 -4.81 -22.46 -13.20
CA ALA A 94 -5.06 -22.98 -14.53
C ALA A 94 -3.85 -23.75 -15.10
N LYS A 95 -2.62 -23.25 -14.86
CA LYS A 95 -1.38 -23.95 -15.25
C LYS A 95 -1.15 -25.23 -14.45
N GLN A 96 -1.57 -25.28 -13.18
CA GLN A 96 -1.44 -26.45 -12.31
C GLN A 96 -2.60 -27.46 -12.46
N GLY A 97 -3.58 -27.17 -13.33
CA GLY A 97 -4.75 -28.05 -13.54
C GLY A 97 -5.70 -28.15 -12.34
N VAL A 98 -5.60 -27.23 -11.38
CA VAL A 98 -6.46 -27.24 -10.18
C VAL A 98 -7.80 -26.61 -10.51
N ASP A 99 -8.88 -27.39 -10.43
CA ASP A 99 -10.23 -26.89 -10.67
C ASP A 99 -10.65 -25.89 -9.59
N ARG A 100 -11.23 -24.76 -9.99
CA ARG A 100 -11.67 -23.69 -9.07
C ARG A 100 -12.79 -24.13 -8.14
N ASN A 101 -13.51 -25.20 -8.46
CA ASN A 101 -14.55 -25.74 -7.58
C ASN A 101 -13.99 -26.47 -6.37
N THR A 102 -12.68 -26.79 -6.37
CA THR A 102 -11.99 -27.36 -5.21
C THR A 102 -11.71 -26.30 -4.13
N LEU A 103 -11.81 -25.01 -4.46
CA LEU A 103 -11.57 -23.91 -3.53
C LEU A 103 -12.80 -23.66 -2.65
N VAL A 104 -12.58 -23.54 -1.35
CA VAL A 104 -13.61 -23.21 -0.34
C VAL A 104 -14.32 -21.90 -0.65
N PHE A 105 -13.60 -20.93 -1.25
CA PHE A 105 -14.15 -19.62 -1.59
C PHE A 105 -13.99 -19.32 -3.08
N LYS A 106 -15.12 -19.12 -3.77
CA LYS A 106 -15.18 -18.79 -5.20
C LYS A 106 -16.16 -17.65 -5.43
N SER A 107 -15.68 -16.56 -6.04
CA SER A 107 -16.55 -15.48 -6.50
C SER A 107 -17.14 -15.80 -7.88
N LYS A 108 -18.46 -15.59 -8.03
CA LYS A 108 -19.30 -16.07 -9.15
C LYS A 108 -18.99 -15.40 -10.50
N PHE A 109 -18.38 -14.23 -10.51
CA PHE A 109 -18.14 -13.42 -11.73
C PHE A 109 -16.65 -13.21 -12.05
N GLN A 110 -15.78 -14.04 -11.51
CA GLN A 110 -14.34 -13.95 -11.75
C GLN A 110 -13.95 -14.60 -13.07
N PRO A 111 -13.21 -13.93 -13.96
CA PRO A 111 -12.26 -12.85 -13.66
C PRO A 111 -12.76 -11.43 -13.98
N TYR A 112 -13.96 -11.27 -14.53
CA TYR A 112 -14.44 -9.99 -15.05
C TYR A 112 -14.46 -8.91 -13.98
N ILE A 113 -14.87 -9.27 -12.75
CA ILE A 113 -14.82 -8.35 -11.61
C ILE A 113 -13.39 -7.91 -11.27
N ALA A 114 -12.39 -8.80 -11.34
CA ALA A 114 -11.01 -8.43 -11.04
C ALA A 114 -10.45 -7.43 -12.07
N TRP A 115 -10.75 -7.62 -13.35
CA TRP A 115 -10.39 -6.66 -14.39
C TRP A 115 -11.12 -5.33 -14.25
N PHE A 116 -12.43 -5.36 -13.98
CA PHE A 116 -13.21 -4.15 -13.73
C PHE A 116 -12.66 -3.37 -12.52
N ALA A 117 -12.38 -4.05 -11.41
CA ALA A 117 -11.83 -3.42 -10.21
C ALA A 117 -10.45 -2.80 -10.47
N LEU A 118 -9.57 -3.49 -11.20
CA LEU A 118 -8.27 -2.95 -11.58
C LEU A 118 -8.41 -1.68 -12.42
N CYS A 119 -9.27 -1.69 -13.45
CA CYS A 119 -9.55 -0.51 -14.26
C CYS A 119 -10.16 0.62 -13.42
N TYR A 120 -11.08 0.31 -12.51
CA TYR A 120 -11.73 1.28 -11.64
C TYR A 120 -10.74 1.99 -10.72
N PHE A 121 -9.88 1.24 -10.01
CA PHE A 121 -8.87 1.85 -9.14
C PHE A 121 -7.83 2.64 -9.95
N ALA A 122 -7.41 2.13 -11.12
CA ALA A 122 -6.50 2.86 -11.99
C ALA A 122 -7.10 4.19 -12.48
N MET A 123 -8.38 4.21 -12.84
CA MET A 123 -9.08 5.45 -13.20
C MET A 123 -9.09 6.44 -12.03
N ILE A 124 -9.47 6.00 -10.82
CA ILE A 124 -9.46 6.89 -9.65
C ILE A 124 -8.09 7.51 -9.45
N ILE A 125 -7.01 6.72 -9.49
CA ILE A 125 -5.64 7.22 -9.31
C ILE A 125 -5.29 8.29 -10.36
N LEU A 126 -5.66 8.08 -11.64
CA LEU A 126 -5.37 9.05 -12.71
C LEU A 126 -6.17 10.34 -12.55
N PHE A 127 -7.44 10.25 -12.14
CA PHE A 127 -8.33 11.40 -11.99
C PHE A 127 -8.23 12.11 -10.64
N SER A 128 -7.61 11.51 -9.61
CA SER A 128 -7.44 12.12 -8.29
C SER A 128 -6.76 13.49 -8.33
N GLY A 129 -5.81 13.72 -9.26
CA GLY A 129 -5.07 14.97 -9.40
C GLY A 129 -5.55 15.87 -10.55
N TRP A 130 -6.74 15.65 -11.11
CA TRP A 130 -7.18 16.31 -12.34
C TRP A 130 -7.20 17.86 -12.23
N GLU A 131 -7.49 18.38 -11.03
CA GLU A 131 -7.57 19.83 -10.76
C GLU A 131 -6.27 20.56 -11.05
N VAL A 132 -5.12 19.89 -10.90
CA VAL A 132 -3.80 20.45 -11.19
C VAL A 132 -3.65 20.84 -12.67
N PHE A 133 -4.39 20.17 -13.56
CA PHE A 133 -4.39 20.46 -15.00
C PHE A 133 -5.41 21.52 -15.42
N THR A 134 -6.21 22.05 -14.49
CA THR A 134 -7.16 23.12 -14.80
C THR A 134 -6.48 24.48 -14.89
N LYS A 135 -6.97 25.36 -15.78
CA LYS A 135 -6.38 26.69 -15.99
C LYS A 135 -6.43 27.51 -14.69
N GLY A 136 -5.25 27.87 -14.17
CA GLY A 136 -5.10 28.71 -12.97
C GLY A 136 -4.78 27.95 -11.68
N ASN A 137 -4.81 26.62 -11.66
CA ASN A 137 -4.59 25.79 -10.46
C ASN A 137 -3.29 24.97 -10.51
N TRP A 138 -2.30 25.41 -11.28
CA TRP A 138 -1.02 24.69 -11.37
C TRP A 138 -0.26 24.79 -10.04
N SER A 139 -0.09 23.63 -9.39
CA SER A 139 0.71 23.49 -8.18
C SER A 139 1.66 22.31 -8.33
N VAL A 140 2.97 22.58 -8.26
CA VAL A 140 4.01 21.53 -8.28
C VAL A 140 3.82 20.58 -7.10
N GLN A 141 3.44 21.12 -5.94
CA GLN A 141 3.17 20.32 -4.75
C GLN A 141 1.98 19.39 -4.98
N GLY A 142 0.85 19.90 -5.50
CA GLY A 142 -0.31 19.08 -5.83
C GLY A 142 0.03 17.98 -6.84
N PHE A 143 0.76 18.33 -7.91
CA PHE A 143 1.21 17.36 -8.91
C PHE A 143 2.00 16.21 -8.27
N ILE A 144 2.98 16.53 -7.42
CA ILE A 144 3.81 15.54 -6.74
C ILE A 144 2.94 14.70 -5.79
N THR A 145 2.10 15.32 -4.96
CA THR A 145 1.23 14.61 -4.00
C THR A 145 0.31 13.61 -4.69
N TYR A 146 -0.28 13.95 -5.84
CA TYR A 146 -1.20 13.07 -6.56
C TYR A 146 -0.50 12.02 -7.42
N TYR A 147 0.62 12.36 -8.08
CA TYR A 147 1.19 11.53 -9.14
C TYR A 147 2.50 10.83 -8.79
N LEU A 148 3.20 11.22 -7.70
CA LEU A 148 4.45 10.56 -7.27
C LEU A 148 4.27 9.07 -7.00
N GLY A 149 3.09 8.65 -6.55
CA GLY A 149 2.79 7.25 -6.26
C GLY A 149 2.86 6.33 -7.49
N ILE A 150 2.59 6.85 -8.69
CA ILE A 150 2.59 6.06 -9.94
C ILE A 150 3.98 5.49 -10.25
N PRO A 151 5.04 6.29 -10.45
CA PRO A 151 6.37 5.76 -10.75
C PRO A 151 6.92 4.93 -9.60
N VAL A 152 6.64 5.30 -8.34
CA VAL A 152 7.07 4.53 -7.16
C VAL A 152 6.44 3.14 -7.17
N TYR A 153 5.15 3.04 -7.45
CA TYR A 153 4.43 1.77 -7.50
C TYR A 153 4.99 0.84 -8.59
N PHE A 154 5.13 1.36 -9.82
CA PHE A 154 5.65 0.55 -10.92
C PHE A 154 7.12 0.19 -10.74
N GLY A 155 7.93 1.09 -10.18
CA GLY A 155 9.33 0.82 -9.83
C GLY A 155 9.45 -0.28 -8.77
N PHE A 156 8.65 -0.22 -7.70
CA PHE A 156 8.63 -1.26 -6.67
C PHE A 156 8.16 -2.60 -7.23
N LYS A 157 7.08 -2.61 -8.03
CA LYS A 157 6.56 -3.81 -8.67
C LYS A 157 7.58 -4.43 -9.63
N ALA A 158 8.26 -3.63 -10.44
CA ALA A 158 9.30 -4.10 -11.36
C ALA A 158 10.50 -4.69 -10.60
N ALA A 159 10.95 -4.03 -9.53
CA ALA A 159 12.03 -4.55 -8.68
C ALA A 159 11.64 -5.88 -8.01
N LEU A 160 10.39 -6.00 -7.57
CA LEU A 160 9.86 -7.24 -6.99
C LEU A 160 9.79 -8.37 -8.02
N ASP A 161 9.27 -8.08 -9.23
CA ASP A 161 9.22 -9.05 -10.32
C ASP A 161 10.64 -9.52 -10.71
N ALA A 162 11.63 -8.61 -10.78
CA ALA A 162 13.04 -8.94 -11.06
C ALA A 162 13.71 -9.77 -9.96
N THR A 163 13.31 -9.60 -8.70
CA THR A 163 13.88 -10.35 -7.56
C THR A 163 13.30 -11.76 -7.45
N ILE A 164 12.01 -11.91 -7.77
CA ILE A 164 11.28 -13.19 -7.62
C ILE A 164 11.50 -14.10 -8.83
N TRP A 165 11.67 -13.53 -10.03
CA TRP A 165 11.88 -14.27 -11.27
C TRP A 165 13.21 -13.90 -11.93
N PRO A 166 14.36 -14.12 -11.28
CA PRO A 166 15.64 -14.02 -11.97
C PRO A 166 15.68 -15.16 -13.01
N GLU A 167 15.84 -14.81 -14.28
CA GLU A 167 15.99 -15.80 -15.37
C GLU A 167 17.23 -16.68 -15.17
#